data_AF-A0A3L7W7R0-F1
#
_entry.id   AF-A0A3L7W7R0-F1
#
_cell.length_a   1.000
_cell.length_b   1.000
_cell.length_c   1.000
_cell.angle_alpha   90.00
_cell.angle_beta   90.00
_cell.angle_gamma   90.00
#
_symmetry.space_group_name_H-M   'P 1'
#
loop_
_entity.id
_entity.type
_entity.pdbx_description
1 polymer ?
#
loop_
_entity_poly.entity_id
_entity_poly.type
_entity_poly.pdbx_seq_one_letter_code
_entity_poly.pdbx_strand_id
1 'polypeptide(L)'
;MSRFVDRGANVAAIVGIGMALTIAVSFLMVIPIDPAYLVLAPLSGLLIGWYGNQRAEQLRSRPGRVLANAAWSGAITAVTFAVLFLGVKLFFFSLDPGYRDERSGGSFTCAAGPACVYERYQAAEGGAAALTEVGISDVATFTDWYWDGQMGSARLLIGTTLFASLLGGLLYLPSAPRTAREETSGSAAS
;
A
#
# COMPACT_ATOMS: atom_id res chain seq x y z
N MET A 1 -18.31 -27.85 0.59
CA MET A 1 -17.51 -26.81 1.29
C MET A 1 -17.84 -25.47 0.67
N SER A 2 -18.56 -24.58 1.38
CA SER A 2 -18.76 -23.22 0.89
C SER A 2 -17.43 -22.48 1.05
N ARG A 3 -16.87 -21.96 -0.06
CA ARG A 3 -15.67 -21.13 0.01
C ARG A 3 -16.04 -19.81 0.68
N PHE A 4 -15.21 -19.33 1.61
CA PHE A 4 -15.41 -18.04 2.29
C PHE A 4 -15.31 -16.86 1.32
N VAL A 5 -14.50 -16.99 0.26
CA VAL A 5 -14.23 -15.98 -0.76
C VAL A 5 -14.33 -16.61 -2.16
N ASP A 6 -14.75 -15.83 -3.15
CA ASP A 6 -14.89 -16.29 -4.53
C ASP A 6 -13.57 -16.22 -5.31
N ARG A 7 -13.43 -17.05 -6.36
CA ARG A 7 -12.19 -17.12 -7.16
C ARG A 7 -11.83 -15.76 -7.80
N GLY A 8 -12.84 -14.95 -8.14
CA GLY A 8 -12.63 -13.60 -8.69
C GLY A 8 -11.89 -12.66 -7.73
N ALA A 9 -12.15 -12.76 -6.42
CA ALA A 9 -11.45 -11.95 -5.42
C ALA A 9 -9.98 -12.38 -5.24
N ASN A 10 -9.66 -13.67 -5.40
CA ASN A 10 -8.26 -14.13 -5.43
C ASN A 10 -7.51 -13.56 -6.65
N VAL A 11 -8.15 -13.55 -7.82
CA VAL A 11 -7.56 -12.94 -9.02
C VAL A 11 -7.33 -11.45 -8.80
N ALA A 12 -8.32 -10.75 -8.24
CA ALA A 12 -8.19 -9.33 -7.91
C ALA A 12 -7.07 -9.06 -6.90
N ALA A 13 -6.88 -9.91 -5.91
CA ALA A 13 -5.76 -9.80 -4.97
C ALA A 13 -4.39 -9.88 -5.68
N ILE A 14 -4.22 -10.82 -6.64
CA ILE A 14 -2.99 -10.94 -7.42
C ILE A 14 -2.75 -9.69 -8.29
N VAL A 15 -3.80 -9.16 -8.90
CA VAL A 15 -3.72 -7.88 -9.64
C VAL A 15 -3.32 -6.74 -8.71
N GLY A 16 -3.91 -6.68 -7.51
CA GLY A 16 -3.57 -5.69 -6.49
C GLY A 16 -2.10 -5.75 -6.07
N ILE A 17 -1.51 -6.95 -5.95
CA ILE A 17 -0.07 -7.13 -5.69
C ILE A 17 0.76 -6.49 -6.82
N GLY A 18 0.42 -6.78 -8.09
CA GLY A 18 1.12 -6.23 -9.25
C GLY A 18 1.03 -4.69 -9.33
N MET A 19 -0.14 -4.13 -9.04
CA MET A 19 -0.33 -2.69 -8.94
C MET A 19 0.54 -2.07 -7.84
N ALA A 20 0.50 -2.63 -6.63
CA ALA A 20 1.28 -2.15 -5.50
C ALA A 20 2.79 -2.17 -5.79
N LEU A 21 3.29 -3.23 -6.42
CA LEU A 21 4.68 -3.35 -6.84
C LEU A 21 5.07 -2.25 -7.83
N THR A 22 4.26 -2.05 -8.87
CA THR A 22 4.52 -1.04 -9.90
C THR A 22 4.56 0.37 -9.30
N ILE A 23 3.60 0.67 -8.42
CA ILE A 23 3.52 1.95 -7.72
C ILE A 23 4.71 2.13 -6.77
N ALA A 24 5.13 1.10 -6.04
CA ALA A 24 6.26 1.18 -5.10
C ALA A 24 7.58 1.43 -5.82
N VAL A 25 7.84 0.69 -6.90
CA VAL A 25 9.04 0.90 -7.71
C VAL A 25 9.04 2.33 -8.28
N SER A 26 7.90 2.80 -8.79
CA SER A 26 7.82 4.13 -9.40
C SER A 26 7.96 5.28 -8.39
N PHE A 27 7.20 5.24 -7.29
CA PHE A 27 6.99 6.39 -6.38
C PHE A 27 7.66 6.27 -5.00
N LEU A 28 8.36 5.17 -4.73
CA LEU A 28 9.22 5.07 -3.55
C LEU A 28 10.68 4.82 -3.93
N MET A 29 10.93 3.98 -4.93
CA MET A 29 12.30 3.60 -5.32
C MET A 29 12.91 4.58 -6.32
N VAL A 30 12.21 4.87 -7.43
CA VAL A 30 12.75 5.73 -8.51
C VAL A 30 12.53 7.21 -8.18
N ILE A 31 11.30 7.55 -7.80
CA ILE A 31 10.90 8.91 -7.46
C ILE A 31 10.45 8.88 -6.00
N PRO A 32 11.22 9.38 -5.02
CA PRO A 32 10.86 9.27 -3.60
C PRO A 32 9.75 10.27 -3.22
N ILE A 33 8.51 10.01 -3.64
CA ILE A 33 7.33 10.85 -3.36
C ILE A 33 6.32 10.02 -2.55
N ASP A 34 6.53 9.99 -1.24
CA ASP A 34 5.62 9.35 -0.28
C ASP A 34 4.14 9.79 -0.44
N PRO A 35 3.81 11.08 -0.65
CA PRO A 35 2.42 11.50 -0.81
C PRO A 35 1.70 10.84 -1.98
N ALA A 36 2.40 10.58 -3.09
CA ALA A 36 1.81 9.89 -4.23
C ALA A 36 1.46 8.45 -3.86
N TYR A 37 2.33 7.78 -3.11
CA TYR A 37 2.09 6.43 -2.62
C TYR A 37 0.86 6.35 -1.71
N LEU A 38 0.74 7.31 -0.78
CA LEU A 38 -0.38 7.43 0.16
C LEU A 38 -1.74 7.69 -0.54
N VAL A 39 -1.74 8.34 -1.70
CA VAL A 39 -2.96 8.59 -2.49
C VAL A 39 -3.29 7.41 -3.40
N LEU A 40 -2.29 6.80 -4.03
CA LEU A 40 -2.51 5.71 -4.99
C LEU A 40 -2.92 4.40 -4.30
N ALA A 41 -2.49 4.16 -3.07
CA ALA A 41 -2.88 2.98 -2.30
C ALA A 41 -4.42 2.89 -2.08
N PRO A 42 -5.13 3.90 -1.54
CA PRO A 42 -6.58 3.86 -1.40
C PRO A 42 -7.32 3.80 -2.74
N LEU A 43 -6.85 4.50 -3.78
CA LEU A 43 -7.44 4.39 -5.11
C LEU A 43 -7.33 2.97 -5.68
N SER A 44 -6.19 2.31 -5.44
CA SER A 44 -5.99 0.90 -5.81
C SER A 44 -6.92 -0.02 -5.01
N GLY A 45 -7.08 0.23 -3.71
CA GLY A 45 -8.04 -0.47 -2.86
C GLY A 45 -9.46 -0.40 -3.41
N LEU A 46 -9.95 0.81 -3.69
CA LEU A 46 -11.26 1.09 -4.29
C LEU A 46 -11.47 0.28 -5.57
N LEU A 47 -10.51 0.36 -6.50
CA LEU A 47 -10.57 -0.34 -7.78
C LEU A 47 -10.61 -1.86 -7.60
N ILE A 48 -9.76 -2.42 -6.73
CA ILE A 48 -9.68 -3.86 -6.50
C ILE A 48 -10.94 -4.40 -5.80
N GLY A 49 -11.52 -3.65 -4.88
CA GLY A 49 -12.77 -4.04 -4.21
C GLY A 49 -13.94 -4.11 -5.18
N TRP A 50 -13.99 -3.19 -6.15
CA TRP A 50 -14.97 -3.24 -7.23
C TRP A 50 -14.66 -4.37 -8.24
N TYR A 51 -13.43 -4.44 -8.71
CA TYR A 51 -12.96 -5.40 -9.73
C TYR A 51 -13.10 -6.86 -9.27
N GLY A 52 -12.78 -7.18 -8.02
CA GLY A 52 -12.92 -8.53 -7.48
C GLY A 52 -14.36 -9.04 -7.50
N ASN A 53 -15.32 -8.15 -7.24
CA ASN A 53 -16.74 -8.47 -7.29
C ASN A 53 -17.27 -8.56 -8.72
N GLN A 54 -16.81 -7.69 -9.61
CA GLN A 54 -17.09 -7.81 -11.04
C GLN A 54 -16.56 -9.14 -11.59
N ARG A 55 -15.33 -9.53 -11.23
CA ARG A 55 -14.71 -10.76 -11.70
C ARG A 55 -15.34 -12.02 -11.11
N ALA A 56 -15.91 -11.92 -9.92
CA ALA A 56 -16.68 -12.97 -9.28
C ALA A 56 -18.17 -12.97 -9.68
N GLU A 57 -18.59 -12.08 -10.59
CA GLU A 57 -19.97 -11.91 -11.07
C GLU A 57 -20.99 -11.88 -9.93
N GLN A 58 -20.68 -11.13 -8.87
CA GLN A 58 -21.47 -11.18 -7.66
C GLN A 58 -22.88 -10.64 -7.84
N LEU A 59 -23.82 -11.32 -7.20
CA LEU A 59 -25.23 -10.93 -7.25
C LEU A 59 -25.53 -9.85 -6.24
N ARG A 60 -26.44 -8.94 -6.62
CA ARG A 60 -26.96 -7.89 -5.74
C ARG A 60 -27.61 -8.45 -4.48
N SER A 61 -28.19 -9.65 -4.55
CA SER A 61 -28.83 -10.34 -3.43
C SER A 61 -27.85 -10.87 -2.38
N ARG A 62 -26.53 -10.76 -2.59
CA ARG A 62 -25.49 -11.31 -1.70
C ARG A 62 -24.51 -10.23 -1.20
N PRO A 63 -24.98 -9.17 -0.52
CA PRO A 63 -24.10 -8.08 -0.07
C PRO A 63 -22.99 -8.56 0.88
N GLY A 64 -23.25 -9.57 1.72
CA GLY A 64 -22.22 -10.16 2.59
C GLY A 64 -21.06 -10.80 1.81
N ARG A 65 -21.33 -11.44 0.66
CA ARG A 65 -20.29 -11.96 -0.24
C ARG A 65 -19.50 -10.85 -0.89
N VAL A 66 -20.19 -9.79 -1.31
CA VAL A 66 -19.54 -8.61 -1.92
C VAL A 66 -18.54 -7.97 -0.97
N LEU A 67 -18.94 -7.79 0.29
CA LEU A 67 -18.06 -7.26 1.34
C LEU A 67 -16.92 -8.23 1.68
N ALA A 68 -17.18 -9.53 1.78
CA ALA A 68 -16.12 -10.52 2.05
C ALA A 68 -15.06 -10.56 0.94
N ASN A 69 -15.50 -10.53 -0.33
CA ASN A 69 -14.61 -10.48 -1.49
C ASN A 69 -13.79 -9.19 -1.50
N ALA A 70 -14.44 -8.04 -1.31
CA ALA A 70 -13.77 -6.74 -1.26
C ALA A 70 -12.77 -6.66 -0.08
N ALA A 71 -13.16 -7.12 1.10
CA ALA A 71 -12.28 -7.17 2.28
C ALA A 71 -11.05 -8.03 2.02
N TRP A 72 -11.23 -9.21 1.41
CA TRP A 72 -10.13 -10.12 1.11
C TRP A 72 -9.14 -9.54 0.10
N SER A 73 -9.63 -9.11 -1.07
CA SER A 73 -8.76 -8.56 -2.10
C SER A 73 -8.12 -7.24 -1.65
N GLY A 74 -8.87 -6.42 -0.91
CA GLY A 74 -8.40 -5.20 -0.28
C GLY A 74 -7.30 -5.46 0.75
N ALA A 75 -7.48 -6.44 1.64
CA ALA A 75 -6.51 -6.76 2.68
C ALA A 75 -5.16 -7.22 2.10
N ILE A 76 -5.18 -8.12 1.10
CA ILE A 76 -3.93 -8.56 0.44
C ILE A 76 -3.23 -7.38 -0.23
N THR A 77 -3.99 -6.54 -0.96
CA THR A 77 -3.45 -5.36 -1.62
C THR A 77 -2.85 -4.39 -0.60
N ALA A 78 -3.58 -4.10 0.47
CA ALA A 78 -3.21 -3.20 1.56
C ALA A 78 -1.94 -3.66 2.30
N VAL A 79 -1.85 -4.95 2.64
CA VAL A 79 -0.65 -5.54 3.24
C VAL A 79 0.53 -5.48 2.28
N THR A 80 0.31 -5.69 0.98
CA THR A 80 1.37 -5.59 -0.02
C THR A 80 1.91 -4.17 -0.12
N PHE A 81 1.05 -3.16 -0.15
CA PHE A 81 1.46 -1.75 -0.08
C PHE A 81 2.30 -1.46 1.17
N ALA A 82 1.86 -1.92 2.34
CA ALA A 82 2.59 -1.72 3.58
C ALA A 82 3.95 -2.43 3.60
N VAL A 83 4.02 -3.69 3.16
CA VAL A 83 5.28 -4.46 3.13
C VAL A 83 6.27 -3.84 2.15
N LEU A 84 5.82 -3.41 0.96
CA LEU A 84 6.69 -2.75 -0.01
C LEU A 84 7.17 -1.39 0.50
N PHE A 85 6.29 -0.61 1.11
CA PHE A 85 6.66 0.65 1.75
C PHE A 85 7.78 0.45 2.78
N LEU A 86 7.58 -0.49 3.71
CA LEU A 86 8.56 -0.78 4.75
C LEU A 86 9.84 -1.39 4.20
N GLY A 87 9.75 -2.25 3.19
CA GLY A 87 10.91 -2.82 2.53
C GLY A 87 11.79 -1.76 1.86
N VAL A 88 11.18 -0.80 1.17
CA VAL A 88 11.92 0.32 0.55
C VAL A 88 12.50 1.25 1.62
N LYS A 89 11.74 1.59 2.66
CA LYS A 89 12.26 2.39 3.78
C LYS A 89 13.42 1.69 4.48
N LEU A 90 13.33 0.38 4.71
CA LEU A 90 14.41 -0.42 5.29
C LEU A 90 15.66 -0.40 4.42
N PHE A 91 15.49 -0.55 3.11
CA PHE A 91 16.58 -0.52 2.15
C PHE A 91 17.37 0.80 2.23
N PHE A 92 16.68 1.93 2.11
CA PHE A 92 17.34 3.24 2.18
C PHE A 92 17.86 3.56 3.57
N PHE A 93 17.15 3.17 4.63
CA PHE A 93 17.59 3.41 6.00
C PHE A 93 18.87 2.63 6.35
N SER A 94 18.99 1.40 5.87
CA SER A 94 20.11 0.52 6.20
C SER A 94 21.33 0.75 5.31
N LEU A 95 21.14 1.31 4.12
CA LEU A 95 22.18 1.40 3.10
C LEU A 95 22.55 2.85 2.71
N ASP A 96 22.05 3.88 3.41
CA ASP A 96 22.44 5.28 3.11
C ASP A 96 23.95 5.46 3.32
N PRO A 97 24.74 5.70 2.27
CA PRO A 97 26.19 5.90 2.41
C PRO A 97 26.55 7.32 2.86
N GLY A 98 25.57 8.19 3.11
CA GLY A 98 25.79 9.61 3.38
C GLY A 98 26.10 10.41 2.12
N TYR A 99 25.94 9.81 0.92
CA TYR A 99 26.23 10.48 -0.33
C TYR A 99 25.27 11.66 -0.56
N ARG A 100 25.87 12.78 -0.94
CA ARG A 100 25.20 14.01 -1.38
C ARG A 100 26.16 14.75 -2.30
N ASP A 101 25.63 15.36 -3.35
CA ASP A 101 26.45 16.06 -4.31
C ASP A 101 27.02 17.36 -3.74
N GLU A 102 28.13 17.83 -4.32
CA GLU A 102 28.82 19.03 -3.83
C GLU A 102 27.92 20.28 -3.83
N ARG A 103 26.97 20.40 -4.76
CA ARG A 103 26.05 21.55 -4.79
C ARG A 103 25.07 21.55 -3.63
N SER A 104 24.82 20.39 -3.05
CA SER A 104 23.95 20.22 -1.89
C SER A 104 24.73 20.18 -0.56
N GLY A 105 26.03 20.51 -0.57
CA GLY A 105 26.86 20.59 0.63
C GLY A 105 27.73 19.36 0.90
N GLY A 106 27.99 18.54 -0.13
CA GLY A 106 28.91 17.41 -0.05
C GLY A 106 28.41 16.24 0.79
N SER A 107 29.14 15.12 0.72
CA SER A 107 28.79 13.88 1.43
C SER A 107 29.02 13.99 2.94
N PHE A 108 28.19 13.31 3.73
CA PHE A 108 28.32 13.26 5.19
C PHE A 108 29.47 12.35 5.64
N THR A 109 30.06 12.68 6.80
CA THR A 109 31.09 11.86 7.45
C THR A 109 30.47 11.04 8.57
N CYS A 110 29.84 9.93 8.20
CA CYS A 110 29.04 9.07 9.07
C CYS A 110 29.25 7.59 8.74
N ALA A 111 28.88 6.70 9.67
CA ALA A 111 28.76 5.28 9.36
C ALA A 111 27.54 5.05 8.47
N ALA A 112 27.70 4.25 7.41
CA ALA A 112 26.61 3.96 6.48
C ALA A 112 25.39 3.36 7.20
N GLY A 113 24.20 3.71 6.72
CA GLY A 113 22.91 3.32 7.27
C GLY A 113 22.37 4.35 8.27
N PRO A 114 21.87 3.95 9.46
CA PRO A 114 21.10 4.80 10.36
C PRO A 114 21.79 6.11 10.77
N ALA A 115 23.11 6.08 10.96
CA ALA A 115 23.86 7.27 11.36
C ALA A 115 23.87 8.33 10.24
N CYS A 116 24.03 7.92 8.97
CA CYS A 116 23.95 8.86 7.86
C CYS A 116 22.54 9.40 7.62
N VAL A 117 21.50 8.61 7.87
CA VAL A 117 20.12 9.10 7.83
C VAL A 117 19.88 10.12 8.94
N TYR A 118 20.37 9.87 10.15
CA TYR A 118 20.26 10.82 11.27
C TYR A 118 20.94 12.16 10.95
N GLU A 119 22.18 12.13 10.44
CA GLU A 119 22.89 13.34 9.97
C GLU A 119 22.11 14.09 8.90
N ARG A 120 21.50 13.36 7.94
CA ARG A 120 20.67 13.95 6.90
C ARG A 120 19.43 14.67 7.48
N TYR A 121 18.80 14.12 8.51
CA TYR A 121 17.68 14.77 9.20
C TYR A 121 18.13 15.98 10.01
N GLN A 122 19.27 15.91 10.69
CA GLN A 122 19.82 17.07 11.42
C GLN A 122 20.17 18.22 10.48
N ALA A 123 20.74 17.90 9.31
CA ALA A 123 21.15 18.87 8.30
C ALA A 123 19.99 19.45 7.47
N ALA A 124 18.77 18.90 7.59
CA ALA A 124 17.59 19.48 6.99
C ALA A 124 17.21 20.81 7.66
N GLU A 125 16.57 21.70 6.93
CA GLU A 125 16.14 23.01 7.48
C GLU A 125 15.21 22.82 8.68
N GLY A 126 15.62 23.34 9.85
CA GLY A 126 14.90 23.16 11.12
C GLY A 126 14.97 21.75 11.72
N GLY A 127 15.64 20.80 11.06
CA GLY A 127 15.64 19.39 11.44
C GLY A 127 16.25 19.11 12.81
N ALA A 128 17.42 19.69 13.12
CA ALA A 128 18.05 19.54 14.43
C ALA A 128 17.16 20.05 15.59
N ALA A 129 16.50 21.19 15.39
CA ALA A 129 15.58 21.76 16.39
C ALA A 129 14.35 20.86 16.58
N ALA A 130 13.76 20.39 15.47
CA ALA A 130 12.60 19.50 15.49
C ALA A 130 12.90 18.15 16.19
N LEU A 131 14.07 17.58 15.94
CA LEU A 131 14.52 16.35 16.62
C LEU A 131 14.72 16.58 18.12
N THR A 132 15.34 17.69 18.49
CA THR A 132 15.57 18.05 19.90
C THR A 132 14.25 18.28 20.65
N GLU A 133 13.27 18.90 20.00
CA GLU A 133 11.94 19.16 20.56
C GLU A 133 11.22 17.86 20.98
N VAL A 134 11.39 16.79 20.21
CA VAL A 134 10.83 15.47 20.51
C VAL A 134 11.77 14.57 21.32
N GLY A 135 12.88 15.12 21.84
CA GLY A 135 13.81 14.42 22.72
C GLY A 135 14.81 13.48 22.01
N ILE A 136 14.96 13.60 20.69
CA ILE A 136 15.90 12.79 19.91
C ILE A 136 17.26 13.49 19.88
N SER A 137 18.26 12.84 20.46
CA SER A 137 19.63 13.38 20.58
C SER A 137 20.74 12.42 20.16
N ASP A 138 20.37 11.21 19.74
CA ASP A 138 21.31 10.18 19.31
C ASP A 138 20.69 9.25 18.25
N VAL A 139 21.54 8.43 17.63
CA VAL A 139 21.13 7.54 16.53
C VAL A 139 20.16 6.45 17.00
N ALA A 140 20.26 5.97 18.24
CA ALA A 140 19.37 4.92 18.74
C ALA A 140 17.96 5.48 18.97
N THR A 141 17.84 6.61 19.67
CA THR A 141 16.55 7.28 19.87
C THR A 141 15.93 7.74 18.56
N PHE A 142 16.74 8.19 17.60
CA PHE A 142 16.29 8.49 16.24
C PHE A 142 15.75 7.27 15.49
N THR A 143 16.45 6.13 15.59
CA THR A 143 16.06 4.89 14.91
C THR A 143 14.71 4.40 15.38
N ASP A 144 14.48 4.40 16.70
CA ASP A 144 13.19 3.99 17.27
C ASP A 144 12.06 4.92 16.83
N TRP A 145 12.28 6.23 16.90
CA TRP A 145 11.31 7.24 16.44
C TRP A 145 11.00 7.09 14.94
N TYR A 146 12.03 6.92 14.11
CA TYR A 146 11.88 6.78 12.67
C TYR A 146 11.00 5.58 12.33
N TRP A 147 11.26 4.44 12.95
CA TRP A 147 10.53 3.20 12.69
C TRP A 147 9.12 3.21 13.25
N ASP A 148 8.87 3.84 14.40
CA ASP A 148 7.50 4.06 14.87
C ASP A 148 6.70 4.91 13.87
N GLY A 149 7.33 5.96 13.32
CA GLY A 149 6.76 6.75 12.22
C GLY A 149 6.44 5.91 10.98
N GLN A 150 7.38 5.08 10.52
CA GLN A 150 7.16 4.21 9.36
C GLN A 150 6.05 3.17 9.62
N MET A 151 5.97 2.63 10.84
CA MET A 151 4.88 1.74 11.26
C MET A 151 3.54 2.48 11.24
N GLY A 152 3.50 3.73 11.69
CA GLY A 152 2.32 4.60 11.59
C GLY A 152 1.83 4.75 10.15
N SER A 153 2.74 5.07 9.23
CA SER A 153 2.42 5.18 7.80
C SER A 153 1.97 3.85 7.18
N ALA A 154 2.59 2.73 7.55
CA ALA A 154 2.17 1.41 7.10
C ALA A 154 0.76 1.05 7.60
N ARG A 155 0.42 1.36 8.86
CA ARG A 155 -0.94 1.17 9.40
C ARG A 155 -1.95 2.06 8.68
N LEU A 156 -1.58 3.30 8.36
CA LEU A 156 -2.41 4.21 7.58
C LEU A 156 -2.69 3.65 6.17
N LEU A 157 -1.66 3.15 5.48
CA LEU A 157 -1.79 2.49 4.18
C LEU A 157 -2.74 1.30 4.26
N ILE A 158 -2.60 0.47 5.30
CA ILE A 158 -3.48 -0.68 5.50
C ILE A 158 -4.93 -0.22 5.68
N GLY A 159 -5.16 0.69 6.62
CA GLY A 159 -6.49 1.16 6.98
C GLY A 159 -7.21 1.84 5.81
N THR A 160 -6.54 2.77 5.14
CA THR A 160 -7.12 3.54 4.02
C THR A 160 -7.37 2.67 2.79
N THR A 161 -6.44 1.77 2.44
CA THR A 161 -6.61 0.86 1.29
C THR A 161 -7.72 -0.15 1.53
N LEU A 162 -7.79 -0.74 2.72
CA LEU A 162 -8.85 -1.67 3.07
C LEU A 162 -10.21 -0.99 3.09
N PHE A 163 -10.30 0.18 3.74
CA PHE A 163 -11.54 0.97 3.78
C PHE A 163 -12.02 1.34 2.37
N ALA A 164 -11.12 1.85 1.53
CA ALA A 164 -11.44 2.17 0.15
C ALA A 164 -11.88 0.92 -0.63
N SER A 165 -11.28 -0.24 -0.38
CA SER A 165 -11.71 -1.50 -1.01
C SER A 165 -13.12 -1.91 -0.64
N LEU A 166 -13.49 -1.78 0.64
CA LEU A 166 -14.87 -1.98 1.08
C LEU A 166 -15.84 -1.02 0.39
N LEU A 167 -15.47 0.26 0.26
CA LEU A 167 -16.24 1.23 -0.51
C LEU A 167 -16.37 0.80 -1.99
N GLY A 168 -15.32 0.26 -2.59
CA GLY A 168 -15.35 -0.25 -3.96
C GLY A 168 -16.35 -1.40 -4.13
N GLY A 169 -16.41 -2.31 -3.15
CA GLY A 169 -17.43 -3.35 -3.08
C GLY A 169 -18.85 -2.78 -2.93
N LEU A 170 -19.03 -1.75 -2.09
CA LEU A 170 -20.33 -1.09 -1.94
C LEU A 170 -20.77 -0.38 -3.23
N LEU A 171 -19.86 0.29 -3.93
CA LEU A 171 -20.11 0.94 -5.22
C LEU A 171 -20.40 -0.05 -6.36
N TYR A 172 -20.03 -1.32 -6.20
CA TYR A 172 -20.40 -2.39 -7.13
C TYR A 172 -21.88 -2.81 -7.00
N LEU A 173 -22.47 -2.77 -5.80
CA LEU A 173 -23.83 -3.28 -5.57
C LEU A 173 -24.92 -2.67 -6.48
N PRO A 174 -24.93 -1.36 -6.77
CA PRO A 174 -25.92 -0.75 -7.67
C PRO A 174 -25.84 -1.27 -9.11
N SER A 175 -24.66 -1.69 -9.58
CA SER A 175 -24.45 -2.25 -10.93
C SER A 175 -24.50 -3.78 -10.96
N ALA A 176 -24.49 -4.44 -9.80
CA ALA A 176 -24.53 -5.90 -9.70
C ALA A 176 -25.80 -6.51 -10.32
N PRO A 177 -25.68 -7.65 -11.04
CA PRO A 177 -26.81 -8.38 -11.59
C PRO A 177 -27.74 -8.93 -10.50
N ARG A 178 -29.03 -9.05 -10.82
CA ARG A 178 -30.06 -9.56 -9.88
C ARG A 178 -30.13 -11.09 -9.86
N THR A 179 -29.91 -11.71 -11.02
CA THR A 179 -29.95 -13.16 -11.21
C THR A 179 -28.62 -13.63 -11.78
N ALA A 180 -28.25 -14.87 -11.47
CA ALA A 180 -27.15 -15.52 -12.17
C ALA A 180 -27.50 -15.59 -13.66
N ARG A 181 -26.53 -15.31 -14.53
CA ARG A 181 -26.71 -15.51 -15.96
C ARG A 181 -26.86 -17.01 -16.18
N GLU A 182 -27.99 -17.46 -16.73
CA GLU A 182 -28.07 -18.83 -17.25
C GLU A 182 -27.07 -18.90 -18.40
N GLU A 183 -26.05 -19.74 -18.25
CA GLU A 183 -25.30 -20.23 -19.41
C GLU A 183 -26.33 -20.97 -20.25
N THR A 184 -26.82 -20.33 -21.31
CA THR A 184 -27.57 -21.00 -22.36
C THR A 184 -26.68 -22.14 -22.82
N SER A 185 -27.02 -23.37 -22.44
CA SER A 185 -26.37 -24.56 -22.95
C SER A 185 -26.46 -24.48 -24.47
N GLY A 186 -25.34 -24.15 -25.11
CA GLY A 186 -25.14 -24.28 -26.54
C GLY A 186 -25.14 -25.76 -26.88
N SER A 187 -26.31 -26.38 -26.78
CA SER A 187 -26.65 -27.68 -27.31
C SER A 187 -28.02 -27.52 -27.97
N ALA A 188 -28.03 -26.81 -29.10
CA ALA A 188 -29.11 -26.90 -30.08
C ALA A 188 -28.59 -26.45 -31.45
N ALA A 189 -28.50 -27.42 -32.37
CA ALA A 189 -28.37 -27.31 -33.83
C ALA A 189 -27.10 -26.62 -34.37
N SER A 190 -26.23 -27.24 -35.17
CA SER A 190 -26.44 -28.21 -36.27
C SER A 190 -25.18 -29.02 -36.54
#